data_AF-A0A6N2JLA8-F1
#
_entry.id   AF-A0A6N2JLA8-F1
#
_cell.length_a   1.000
_cell.length_b   1.000
_cell.length_c   1.000
_cell.angle_alpha   90.00
_cell.angle_beta   90.00
_cell.angle_gamma   90.00
#
_symmetry.space_group_name_H-M   'P 1'
#
loop_
_entity.id
_entity.type
_entity.pdbx_description
1 polymer ?
#
loop_
_entity_poly.entity_id
_entity_poly.type
_entity_poly.pdbx_seq_one_letter_code
_entity_poly.pdbx_strand_id
1 'polypeptide(L)'
;MASLMQEFAEARQRRLQDRADFLAEQQLAREQRERDLQVQSEETTKYLAHAEQTRLAWEQGRQAIAENALESRREEVQNRAEQVSEFLEDLNTSRTEQAIEDSEQRAQEVRTRTFKTRSQLKHIRKARIRAGQADQAQRQQLVQDRAVLTQMQLEDLNKTRLANATVDAQHRAQEFSDRVANVKASLKQIEANRIAEAEAQNLKLKAFRAELGDSVWSGSRSVAVGTPPANPQPVVATKPTEVSSSKQKKKNTKAEIVESPAPEPVIAKSIEVKESPNETSKPSGKIEQFVIDYVSQLSTNSSLLAVVNDRDTVRDLLAQGANTLKVDPSDILNTLLQMAENSSS
;
A
#
# COMPACT_ATOMS: atom_id res chain seq x y z
N MET A 1 -170.07 -30.88 -6.84
CA MET A 1 -169.40 -29.72 -6.21
C MET A 1 -168.47 -30.09 -5.05
N ALA A 2 -168.59 -31.25 -4.41
CA ALA A 2 -167.69 -31.65 -3.31
C ALA A 2 -166.27 -32.08 -3.78
N SER A 3 -166.10 -32.74 -4.94
CA SER A 3 -164.76 -33.17 -5.39
C SER A 3 -163.88 -32.03 -5.90
N LEU A 4 -164.48 -30.94 -6.38
CA LEU A 4 -163.73 -29.76 -6.86
C LEU A 4 -163.15 -28.93 -5.68
N MET A 5 -163.85 -28.88 -4.54
CA MET A 5 -163.32 -28.31 -3.28
C MET A 5 -162.23 -29.19 -2.68
N GLN A 6 -162.33 -30.51 -2.83
CA GLN A 6 -161.31 -31.46 -2.39
C GLN A 6 -160.05 -31.37 -3.25
N GLU A 7 -160.17 -31.30 -4.58
CA GLU A 7 -159.05 -31.06 -5.49
C GLU A 7 -158.36 -29.71 -5.22
N PHE A 8 -159.10 -28.66 -4.84
CA PHE A 8 -158.52 -27.38 -4.43
C PHE A 8 -157.79 -27.46 -3.07
N ALA A 9 -158.32 -28.22 -2.11
CA ALA A 9 -157.68 -28.43 -0.81
C ALA A 9 -156.39 -29.26 -0.96
N GLU A 10 -156.43 -30.33 -1.76
CA GLU A 10 -155.26 -31.15 -2.10
C GLU A 10 -154.22 -30.37 -2.91
N ALA A 11 -154.64 -29.54 -3.88
CA ALA A 11 -153.74 -28.68 -4.63
C ALA A 11 -153.10 -27.59 -3.74
N ARG A 12 -153.83 -27.04 -2.76
CA ARG A 12 -153.29 -26.09 -1.79
C ARG A 12 -152.31 -26.76 -0.84
N GLN A 13 -152.58 -27.99 -0.41
CA GLN A 13 -151.70 -28.76 0.44
C GLN A 13 -150.41 -29.16 -0.29
N ARG A 14 -150.50 -29.56 -1.57
CA ARG A 14 -149.32 -29.76 -2.44
C ARG A 14 -148.48 -28.50 -2.56
N ARG A 15 -149.07 -27.33 -2.83
CA ARG A 15 -148.30 -26.07 -2.88
C ARG A 15 -147.63 -25.69 -1.56
N LEU A 16 -148.24 -26.02 -0.42
CA LEU A 16 -147.63 -25.81 0.90
C LEU A 16 -146.48 -26.78 1.15
N GLN A 17 -146.62 -28.03 0.71
CA GLN A 17 -145.54 -29.02 0.70
C GLN A 17 -144.42 -28.57 -0.23
N ASP A 18 -144.71 -28.25 -1.49
CA ASP A 18 -143.73 -27.74 -2.47
C ASP A 18 -142.98 -26.50 -1.94
N ARG A 19 -143.68 -25.61 -1.22
CA ARG A 19 -143.05 -24.43 -0.59
C ARG A 19 -142.19 -24.79 0.62
N ALA A 20 -142.64 -25.73 1.45
CA ALA A 20 -141.87 -26.22 2.58
C ALA A 20 -140.61 -26.97 2.11
N ASP A 21 -140.75 -27.81 1.07
CA ASP A 21 -139.67 -28.53 0.41
C ASP A 21 -138.69 -27.55 -0.25
N PHE A 22 -139.18 -26.51 -0.94
CA PHE A 22 -138.33 -25.46 -1.50
C PHE A 22 -137.55 -24.68 -0.42
N LEU A 23 -138.18 -24.37 0.72
CA LEU A 23 -137.49 -23.70 1.83
C LEU A 23 -136.48 -24.61 2.51
N ALA A 24 -136.80 -25.89 2.70
CA ALA A 24 -135.89 -26.89 3.23
C ALA A 24 -134.70 -27.11 2.29
N GLU A 25 -134.94 -27.19 0.98
CA GLU A 25 -133.90 -27.26 -0.05
C GLU A 25 -133.05 -25.98 -0.05
N GLN A 26 -133.66 -24.81 0.10
CA GLN A 26 -132.92 -23.55 0.21
C GLN A 26 -132.06 -23.47 1.48
N GLN A 27 -132.56 -23.98 2.62
CA GLN A 27 -131.80 -24.06 3.87
C GLN A 27 -130.63 -25.05 3.73
N LEU A 28 -130.87 -26.24 3.19
CA LEU A 28 -129.84 -27.25 2.93
C LEU A 28 -128.77 -26.70 1.97
N ALA A 29 -129.17 -25.99 0.91
CA ALA A 29 -128.25 -25.32 0.00
C ALA A 29 -127.47 -24.15 0.64
N ARG A 30 -127.96 -23.54 1.73
CA ARG A 30 -127.19 -22.56 2.51
C ARG A 30 -126.19 -23.26 3.42
N GLU A 31 -126.61 -24.30 4.13
CA GLU A 31 -125.72 -25.10 4.97
C GLU A 31 -124.59 -25.74 4.16
N GLN A 32 -124.89 -26.26 2.96
CA GLN A 32 -123.87 -26.79 2.05
C GLN A 32 -122.86 -25.70 1.67
N ARG A 33 -123.33 -24.51 1.26
CA ARG A 33 -122.45 -23.39 0.95
C ARG A 33 -121.62 -22.94 2.15
N GLU A 34 -122.17 -22.94 3.35
CA GLU A 34 -121.43 -22.63 4.57
C GLU A 34 -120.36 -23.69 4.88
N ARG A 35 -120.69 -24.98 4.74
CA ARG A 35 -119.71 -26.07 4.88
C ARG A 35 -118.62 -25.98 3.82
N ASP A 36 -118.98 -25.72 2.56
CA ASP A 36 -118.03 -25.58 1.46
C ASP A 36 -117.09 -24.38 1.70
N LEU A 37 -117.62 -23.25 2.18
CA LEU A 37 -116.81 -22.08 2.56
C LEU A 37 -115.91 -22.38 3.76
N GLN A 38 -116.39 -23.13 4.77
CA GLN A 38 -115.57 -23.56 5.89
C GLN A 38 -114.44 -24.47 5.44
N VAL A 39 -114.73 -25.49 4.61
CA VAL A 39 -113.74 -26.38 4.03
C VAL A 39 -112.71 -25.59 3.21
N GLN A 40 -113.14 -24.64 2.38
CA GLN A 40 -112.21 -23.77 1.65
C GLN A 40 -111.34 -22.91 2.59
N SER A 41 -111.90 -22.39 3.68
CA SER A 41 -111.11 -21.64 4.68
C SER A 41 -110.11 -22.52 5.43
N GLU A 42 -110.47 -23.77 5.74
CA GLU A 42 -109.58 -24.74 6.36
C GLU A 42 -108.47 -25.19 5.40
N GLU A 43 -108.79 -25.37 4.12
CA GLU A 43 -107.79 -25.69 3.10
C GLU A 43 -106.81 -24.53 2.93
N THR A 44 -107.30 -23.29 2.78
CA THR A 44 -106.44 -22.11 2.64
C THR A 44 -105.54 -21.90 3.86
N THR A 45 -106.06 -22.10 5.08
CA THR A 45 -105.24 -22.00 6.31
C THR A 45 -104.17 -23.09 6.38
N LYS A 46 -104.48 -24.33 5.99
CA LYS A 46 -103.48 -25.42 5.88
C LYS A 46 -102.41 -25.10 4.83
N TYR A 47 -102.80 -24.56 3.67
CA TYR A 47 -101.84 -24.12 2.64
C TYR A 47 -100.94 -23.00 3.13
N LEU A 48 -101.48 -22.00 3.82
CA LEU A 48 -100.70 -20.90 4.39
C LEU A 48 -99.73 -21.41 5.47
N ALA A 49 -100.18 -22.26 6.39
CA ALA A 49 -99.31 -22.85 7.41
C ALA A 49 -98.17 -23.67 6.79
N HIS A 50 -98.47 -24.47 5.76
CA HIS A 50 -97.45 -25.22 5.01
C HIS A 50 -96.46 -24.30 4.28
N ALA A 51 -96.94 -23.21 3.66
CA ALA A 51 -96.10 -22.23 3.00
C ALA A 51 -95.17 -21.51 3.99
N GLU A 52 -95.68 -21.13 5.17
CA GLU A 52 -94.90 -20.54 6.26
C GLU A 52 -93.82 -21.50 6.77
N GLN A 53 -94.18 -22.77 7.01
CA GLN A 53 -93.22 -23.78 7.42
C GLN A 53 -92.12 -24.00 6.37
N THR A 54 -92.49 -24.04 5.09
CA THR A 54 -91.54 -24.18 3.97
C THR A 54 -90.59 -22.98 3.92
N ARG A 55 -91.12 -21.77 4.10
CA ARG A 55 -90.31 -20.55 4.14
C ARG A 55 -89.35 -20.54 5.31
N LEU A 56 -89.80 -20.89 6.52
CA LEU A 56 -88.94 -20.96 7.70
C LEU A 56 -87.82 -22.00 7.53
N ALA A 57 -88.15 -23.18 7.01
CA ALA A 57 -87.14 -24.21 6.71
C ALA A 57 -86.11 -23.72 5.67
N TRP A 58 -86.56 -22.98 4.65
CA TRP A 58 -85.67 -22.38 3.66
C TRP A 58 -84.77 -21.29 4.26
N GLU A 59 -85.32 -20.41 5.11
CA GLU A 59 -84.55 -19.36 5.80
C GLU A 59 -83.51 -19.96 6.75
N GLN A 60 -83.87 -21.00 7.51
CA GLN A 60 -82.93 -21.76 8.37
C GLN A 60 -81.84 -22.44 7.55
N GLY A 61 -82.21 -23.10 6.44
CA GLY A 61 -81.23 -23.71 5.53
C GLY A 61 -80.25 -22.70 4.95
N ARG A 62 -80.74 -21.50 4.58
CA ARG A 62 -79.89 -20.41 4.10
C ARG A 62 -78.96 -19.88 5.20
N GLN A 63 -79.44 -19.74 6.43
CA GLN A 63 -78.62 -19.33 7.57
C GLN A 63 -77.51 -20.35 7.86
N ALA A 64 -77.85 -21.65 7.90
CA ALA A 64 -76.86 -22.72 8.12
C ALA A 64 -75.77 -22.73 7.03
N ILE A 65 -76.12 -22.51 5.76
CA ILE A 65 -75.14 -22.40 4.67
C ILE A 65 -74.23 -21.18 4.87
N ALA A 66 -74.79 -20.04 5.30
CA ALA A 66 -74.01 -18.83 5.54
C ALA A 66 -73.06 -19.00 6.73
N GLU A 67 -73.50 -19.64 7.82
CA GLU A 67 -72.67 -19.93 8.99
C GLU A 67 -71.53 -20.89 8.65
N ASN A 68 -71.83 -22.02 7.97
CA ASN A 68 -70.81 -22.96 7.51
C ASN A 68 -69.79 -22.29 6.57
N ALA A 69 -70.22 -21.39 5.69
CA ALA A 69 -69.32 -20.65 4.81
C ALA A 69 -68.42 -19.64 5.57
N LEU A 70 -68.91 -19.06 6.66
CA LEU A 70 -68.12 -18.18 7.52
C LEU A 70 -67.12 -18.98 8.37
N GLU A 71 -67.52 -20.13 8.89
CA GLU A 71 -66.64 -21.04 9.63
C GLU A 71 -65.50 -21.56 8.75
N SER A 72 -65.82 -22.05 7.55
CA SER A 72 -64.81 -22.47 6.58
C SER A 72 -63.82 -21.34 6.23
N ARG A 73 -64.29 -20.11 6.06
CA ARG A 73 -63.39 -18.95 5.84
C ARG A 73 -62.51 -18.64 7.05
N ARG A 74 -63.04 -18.80 8.27
CA ARG A 74 -62.25 -18.59 9.50
C ARG A 74 -61.15 -19.63 9.63
N GLU A 75 -61.46 -20.89 9.36
CA GLU A 75 -60.47 -21.98 9.34
C GLU A 75 -59.41 -21.74 8.27
N GLU A 76 -59.79 -21.32 7.06
CA GLU A 76 -58.81 -20.97 6.02
C GLU A 76 -57.87 -19.83 6.44
N VAL A 77 -58.42 -18.78 7.05
CA VAL A 77 -57.61 -17.65 7.55
C VAL A 77 -56.69 -18.09 8.68
N GLN A 78 -57.19 -18.93 9.59
CA GLN A 78 -56.39 -19.48 10.69
C GLN A 78 -55.25 -20.36 10.15
N ASN A 79 -55.55 -21.30 9.24
CA ASN A 79 -54.53 -22.15 8.62
C ASN A 79 -53.46 -21.34 7.88
N ARG A 80 -53.85 -20.25 7.19
CA ARG A 80 -52.89 -19.34 6.54
C ARG A 80 -52.06 -18.58 7.57
N ALA A 81 -52.65 -18.15 8.67
CA ALA A 81 -51.92 -17.47 9.74
C ALA A 81 -50.89 -18.40 10.38
N GLU A 82 -51.25 -19.66 10.63
CA GLU A 82 -50.37 -20.70 11.17
C GLU A 82 -49.21 -21.00 10.21
N GLN A 83 -49.49 -21.18 8.91
CA GLN A 83 -48.44 -21.37 7.89
C GLN A 83 -47.47 -20.19 7.80
N VAL A 84 -47.98 -18.96 7.91
CA VAL A 84 -47.14 -17.76 7.89
C VAL A 84 -46.30 -17.67 9.17
N SER A 85 -46.85 -18.01 10.34
CA SER A 85 -46.06 -18.03 11.57
C SER A 85 -44.95 -19.09 11.52
N GLU A 86 -45.25 -20.31 11.07
CA GLU A 86 -44.25 -21.38 10.91
C GLU A 86 -43.14 -20.95 9.95
N PHE A 87 -43.50 -20.39 8.78
CA PHE A 87 -42.50 -19.90 7.83
C PHE A 87 -41.62 -18.79 8.41
N LEU A 88 -42.18 -17.87 9.20
CA LEU A 88 -41.40 -16.81 9.84
C LEU A 88 -40.51 -17.34 10.97
N GLU A 89 -40.95 -18.35 11.70
CA GLU A 89 -40.14 -19.05 12.69
C GLU A 89 -38.96 -19.76 12.02
N ASP A 90 -39.19 -20.55 10.97
CA ASP A 90 -38.16 -21.23 10.18
C ASP A 90 -37.15 -20.25 9.56
N LEU A 91 -37.63 -19.10 9.09
CA LEU A 91 -36.78 -18.07 8.52
C LEU A 91 -35.92 -17.40 9.60
N ASN A 92 -36.45 -17.20 10.80
CA ASN A 92 -35.68 -16.69 11.93
C ASN A 92 -34.65 -17.71 12.42
N THR A 93 -35.00 -18.98 12.57
CA THR A 93 -34.06 -20.03 12.99
C THR A 93 -32.92 -20.15 11.98
N SER A 94 -33.24 -20.24 10.68
CA SER A 94 -32.23 -20.29 9.61
C SER A 94 -31.29 -19.06 9.61
N ARG A 95 -31.83 -17.85 9.81
CA ARG A 95 -30.99 -16.64 9.92
C ARG A 95 -30.08 -16.69 11.14
N THR A 96 -30.55 -17.19 12.27
CA THR A 96 -29.73 -17.29 13.49
C THR A 96 -28.65 -18.36 13.37
N GLU A 97 -28.97 -19.51 12.76
CA GLU A 97 -28.02 -20.58 12.48
C GLU A 97 -26.91 -20.09 11.53
N GLN A 98 -27.30 -19.45 10.42
CA GLN A 98 -26.33 -18.86 9.48
C GLN A 98 -25.43 -17.82 10.17
N ALA A 99 -26.00 -16.97 11.03
CA ALA A 99 -25.22 -15.98 11.77
C ALA A 99 -24.22 -16.62 12.74
N ILE A 100 -24.57 -17.76 13.34
CA ILE A 100 -23.68 -18.55 14.21
C ILE A 100 -22.56 -19.18 13.37
N GLU A 101 -22.89 -19.83 12.25
CA GLU A 101 -21.91 -20.45 11.36
C GLU A 101 -20.90 -19.43 10.82
N ASP A 102 -21.38 -18.27 10.34
CA ASP A 102 -20.53 -17.17 9.85
C ASP A 102 -19.63 -16.62 10.97
N SER A 103 -20.10 -16.61 12.22
CA SER A 103 -19.32 -16.20 13.39
C SER A 103 -18.21 -17.21 13.70
N GLU A 104 -18.53 -18.51 13.66
CA GLU A 104 -17.57 -19.58 13.88
C GLU A 104 -16.49 -19.63 12.79
N GLN A 105 -16.88 -19.51 11.51
CA GLN A 105 -15.95 -19.44 10.39
C GLN A 105 -14.99 -18.26 10.54
N ARG A 106 -15.51 -17.05 10.84
CA ARG A 106 -14.67 -15.88 11.11
C ARG A 106 -13.73 -16.09 12.30
N ALA A 107 -14.19 -16.72 13.37
CA ALA A 107 -13.33 -17.04 14.52
C ALA A 107 -12.21 -18.02 14.15
N GLN A 108 -12.50 -19.04 13.34
CA GLN A 108 -11.50 -19.99 12.82
C GLN A 108 -10.49 -19.29 11.89
N GLU A 109 -10.94 -18.41 11.01
CA GLU A 109 -10.05 -17.60 10.18
C GLU A 109 -9.10 -16.73 11.01
N VAL A 110 -9.61 -16.07 12.05
CA VAL A 110 -8.76 -15.27 12.95
C VAL A 110 -7.74 -16.15 13.67
N ARG A 111 -8.13 -17.34 14.16
CA ARG A 111 -7.21 -18.30 14.77
C ARG A 111 -6.13 -18.79 13.79
N THR A 112 -6.49 -19.10 12.55
CA THR A 112 -5.52 -19.55 11.54
C THR A 112 -4.58 -18.42 11.11
N ARG A 113 -5.09 -17.20 10.93
CA ARG A 113 -4.28 -16.00 10.62
C ARG A 113 -3.30 -15.69 11.75
N THR A 114 -3.76 -15.67 13.00
CA THR A 114 -2.90 -15.44 14.18
C THR A 114 -1.84 -16.52 14.36
N PHE A 115 -2.16 -17.78 14.08
CA PHE A 115 -1.16 -18.86 14.06
C PHE A 115 -0.10 -18.64 12.97
N LYS A 116 -0.52 -18.32 11.74
CA LYS A 116 0.37 -18.02 10.61
C LYS A 116 1.31 -16.86 10.93
N THR A 117 0.78 -15.75 11.45
CA THR A 117 1.60 -14.57 11.81
C THR A 117 2.57 -14.88 12.94
N ARG A 118 2.14 -15.61 13.99
CA ARG A 118 3.03 -16.04 15.07
C ARG A 118 4.17 -16.94 14.56
N SER A 119 3.87 -17.84 13.64
CA SER A 119 4.88 -18.69 12.99
C SER A 119 5.88 -17.86 12.18
N GLN A 120 5.39 -16.95 11.33
CA GLN A 120 6.24 -16.04 10.54
C GLN A 120 7.15 -15.19 11.43
N LEU A 121 6.62 -14.60 12.51
CA LEU A 121 7.41 -13.83 13.47
C LEU A 121 8.50 -14.68 14.13
N LYS A 122 8.21 -15.95 14.45
CA LYS A 122 9.22 -16.89 14.97
C LYS A 122 10.33 -17.15 13.94
N HIS A 123 10.00 -17.32 12.66
CA HIS A 123 10.97 -17.50 11.58
C HIS A 123 11.82 -16.24 11.37
N ILE A 124 11.21 -15.05 11.32
CA ILE A 124 11.91 -13.76 11.19
C ILE A 124 12.88 -13.56 12.37
N ARG A 125 12.43 -13.81 13.61
CA ARG A 125 13.29 -13.72 14.79
C ARG A 125 14.49 -14.66 14.70
N LYS A 126 14.27 -15.93 14.32
CA LYS A 126 15.36 -16.91 14.12
C LYS A 126 16.32 -16.51 12.99
N ALA A 127 15.82 -15.91 11.91
CA ALA A 127 16.65 -15.42 10.82
C ALA A 127 17.51 -14.22 11.27
N ARG A 128 16.93 -13.25 11.99
CA ARG A 128 17.64 -12.10 12.52
C ARG A 128 18.76 -12.49 13.49
N ILE A 129 18.52 -13.47 14.37
CA ILE A 129 19.56 -13.99 15.28
C ILE A 129 20.72 -14.60 14.49
N ARG A 130 20.43 -15.43 13.48
CA ARG A 130 21.46 -16.04 12.63
C ARG A 130 22.27 -15.00 11.85
N ALA A 131 21.60 -14.00 11.28
CA ALA A 131 22.26 -12.89 10.59
C ALA A 131 23.18 -12.11 11.55
N GLY A 132 22.69 -11.77 12.75
CA GLY A 132 23.50 -11.07 13.75
C GLY A 132 24.74 -11.88 14.20
N GLN A 133 24.61 -13.20 14.33
CA GLN A 133 25.75 -14.08 14.63
C GLN A 133 26.77 -14.13 13.48
N ALA A 134 26.29 -14.21 12.23
CA ALA A 134 27.17 -14.19 11.05
C ALA A 134 27.91 -12.86 10.93
N ASP A 135 27.22 -11.72 11.12
CA ASP A 135 27.83 -10.39 11.09
C ASP A 135 28.90 -10.23 12.19
N GLN A 136 28.62 -10.76 13.40
CA GLN A 136 29.59 -10.74 14.49
C GLN A 136 30.83 -11.57 14.15
N ALA A 137 30.66 -12.76 13.58
CA ALA A 137 31.77 -13.60 13.15
C ALA A 137 32.61 -12.93 12.05
N GLN A 138 31.96 -12.31 11.06
CA GLN A 138 32.65 -11.54 10.01
C GLN A 138 33.46 -10.38 10.59
N ARG A 139 32.88 -9.62 11.53
CA ARG A 139 33.60 -8.52 12.19
C ARG A 139 34.81 -9.03 12.98
N GLN A 140 34.67 -10.15 13.68
CA GLN A 140 35.80 -10.77 14.39
C GLN A 140 36.91 -11.20 13.43
N GLN A 141 36.54 -11.80 12.28
CA GLN A 141 37.50 -12.18 11.25
C GLN A 141 38.22 -10.95 10.68
N LEU A 142 37.51 -9.88 10.31
CA LEU A 142 38.12 -8.65 9.81
C LEU A 142 39.07 -8.00 10.84
N VAL A 143 38.75 -8.07 12.13
CA VAL A 143 39.64 -7.58 13.20
C VAL A 143 40.90 -8.44 13.27
N GLN A 144 40.78 -9.76 13.19
CA GLN A 144 41.93 -10.68 13.17
C GLN A 144 42.80 -10.46 11.93
N ASP A 145 42.20 -10.38 10.74
CA ASP A 145 42.91 -10.13 9.47
C ASP A 145 43.66 -8.80 9.52
N ARG A 146 43.02 -7.75 10.05
CA ARG A 146 43.66 -6.44 10.24
C ARG A 146 44.81 -6.53 11.23
N ALA A 147 44.65 -7.26 12.34
CA ALA A 147 45.73 -7.46 13.31
C ALA A 147 46.94 -8.14 12.67
N VAL A 148 46.72 -9.22 11.91
CA VAL A 148 47.78 -9.92 11.16
C VAL A 148 48.48 -8.99 10.17
N LEU A 149 47.72 -8.23 9.38
CA LEU A 149 48.28 -7.28 8.43
C LEU A 149 49.13 -6.21 9.12
N THR A 150 48.66 -5.66 10.24
CA THR A 150 49.43 -4.68 11.00
C THR A 150 50.70 -5.27 11.61
N GLN A 151 50.66 -6.52 12.06
CA GLN A 151 51.84 -7.22 12.55
C GLN A 151 52.89 -7.39 11.44
N MET A 152 52.46 -7.83 10.25
CA MET A 152 53.33 -7.97 9.08
C MET A 152 53.98 -6.63 8.70
N GLN A 153 53.22 -5.53 8.70
CA GLN A 153 53.77 -4.19 8.44
C GLN A 153 54.81 -3.77 9.48
N LEU A 154 54.60 -4.08 10.76
CA LEU A 154 55.59 -3.81 11.82
C LEU A 154 56.87 -4.63 11.62
N GLU A 155 56.74 -5.90 11.24
CA GLU A 155 57.88 -6.76 10.92
C GLU A 155 58.68 -6.24 9.73
N ASP A 156 58.02 -5.80 8.65
CA ASP A 156 58.69 -5.24 7.47
C ASP A 156 59.33 -3.88 7.75
N LEU A 157 58.69 -3.01 8.54
CA LEU A 157 59.30 -1.78 9.02
C LEU A 157 60.54 -2.06 9.88
N ASN A 158 60.50 -3.08 10.73
CA ASN A 158 61.66 -3.50 11.53
C ASN A 158 62.80 -4.01 10.65
N LYS A 159 62.51 -4.88 9.66
CA LYS A 159 63.51 -5.34 8.68
C LYS A 159 64.15 -4.17 7.93
N THR A 160 63.33 -3.23 7.48
CA THR A 160 63.79 -2.03 6.76
C THR A 160 64.68 -1.15 7.64
N ARG A 161 64.30 -0.94 8.91
CA ARG A 161 65.12 -0.19 9.88
C ARG A 161 66.47 -0.86 10.13
N LEU A 162 66.50 -2.18 10.28
CA LEU A 162 67.74 -2.92 10.45
C LEU A 162 68.62 -2.83 9.21
N ALA A 163 68.05 -3.01 8.01
CA ALA A 163 68.78 -2.86 6.74
C ALA A 163 69.40 -1.46 6.61
N ASN A 164 68.62 -0.40 6.85
CA ASN A 164 69.13 0.97 6.80
C ASN A 164 70.23 1.22 7.84
N ALA A 165 70.06 0.70 9.07
CA ALA A 165 71.09 0.81 10.10
C ALA A 165 72.40 0.12 9.69
N THR A 166 72.34 -1.02 8.97
CA THR A 166 73.54 -1.68 8.45
C THR A 166 74.21 -0.89 7.33
N VAL A 167 73.44 -0.31 6.41
CA VAL A 167 73.96 0.56 5.34
C VAL A 167 74.62 1.80 5.93
N ASP A 168 73.97 2.47 6.89
CA ASP A 168 74.53 3.64 7.57
C ASP A 168 75.81 3.32 8.35
N ALA A 169 75.91 2.12 8.93
CA ALA A 169 77.12 1.66 9.60
C ALA A 169 78.26 1.42 8.59
N GLN A 170 77.97 0.81 7.44
CA GLN A 170 78.94 0.60 6.36
C GLN A 170 79.41 1.92 5.75
N HIS A 171 78.50 2.87 5.50
CA HIS A 171 78.85 4.21 4.99
C HIS A 171 79.75 4.96 5.96
N ARG A 172 79.43 4.95 7.27
CA ARG A 172 80.29 5.56 8.29
C ARG A 172 81.67 4.90 8.37
N ALA A 173 81.76 3.58 8.20
CA ALA A 173 83.04 2.88 8.17
C ALA A 173 83.88 3.26 6.93
N GLN A 174 83.24 3.39 5.75
CA GLN A 174 83.89 3.85 4.52
C GLN A 174 84.36 5.30 4.62
N GLU A 175 83.50 6.21 5.08
CA GLU A 175 83.90 7.59 5.34
C GLU A 175 85.10 7.68 6.28
N PHE A 176 85.12 6.85 7.33
CA PHE A 176 86.25 6.80 8.25
C PHE A 176 87.52 6.30 7.55
N SER A 177 87.45 5.23 6.75
CA SER A 177 88.60 4.75 6.00
C SER A 177 89.13 5.77 4.99
N ASP A 178 88.23 6.50 4.31
CA ASP A 178 88.59 7.53 3.35
C ASP A 178 89.24 8.74 4.02
N ARG A 179 88.72 9.17 5.18
CA ARG A 179 89.35 10.21 6.00
C ARG A 179 90.74 9.79 6.43
N VAL A 180 90.93 8.55 6.89
CA VAL A 180 92.25 8.03 7.26
C VAL A 180 93.20 8.00 6.07
N ALA A 181 92.73 7.58 4.89
CA ALA A 181 93.51 7.56 3.66
C ALA A 181 93.91 8.99 3.23
N ASN A 182 92.98 9.94 3.27
CA ASN A 182 93.22 11.35 2.95
C ASN A 182 94.21 12.00 3.92
N VAL A 183 94.08 11.76 5.23
CA VAL A 183 95.04 12.25 6.23
C VAL A 183 96.43 11.68 5.96
N LYS A 184 96.53 10.37 5.67
CA LYS A 184 97.81 9.73 5.31
C LYS A 184 98.42 10.35 4.04
N ALA A 185 97.62 10.62 3.02
CA ALA A 185 98.07 11.27 1.80
C ALA A 185 98.56 12.70 2.07
N SER A 186 97.82 13.49 2.86
CA SER A 186 98.24 14.84 3.24
C SER A 186 99.54 14.85 4.04
N LEU A 187 99.75 13.88 4.94
CA LEU A 187 100.98 13.76 5.71
C LEU A 187 102.18 13.45 4.80
N LYS A 188 102.01 12.53 3.84
CA LYS A 188 103.03 12.24 2.82
C LYS A 188 103.35 13.46 1.96
N GLN A 189 102.34 14.24 1.59
CA GLN A 189 102.55 15.48 0.83
C GLN A 189 103.30 16.54 1.65
N ILE A 190 102.95 16.71 2.93
CA ILE A 190 103.69 17.60 3.84
C ILE A 190 105.14 17.14 4.00
N GLU A 191 105.38 15.83 4.13
CA GLU A 191 106.73 15.27 4.20
C GLU A 191 107.54 15.53 2.93
N ALA A 192 106.95 15.27 1.75
CA ALA A 192 107.57 15.57 0.46
C ALA A 192 107.88 17.08 0.31
N ASN A 193 106.94 17.94 0.69
CA ASN A 193 107.14 19.39 0.67
C ASN A 193 108.28 19.81 1.62
N ARG A 194 108.36 19.24 2.83
CA ARG A 194 109.45 19.52 3.77
C ARG A 194 110.81 19.09 3.23
N ILE A 195 110.89 17.93 2.57
CA ILE A 195 112.13 17.46 1.94
C ILE A 195 112.53 18.41 0.80
N ALA A 196 111.59 18.77 -0.08
CA ALA A 196 111.83 19.71 -1.17
C ALA A 196 112.25 21.10 -0.68
N GLU A 197 111.62 21.62 0.38
CA GLU A 197 112.01 22.88 1.04
C GLU A 197 113.40 22.77 1.66
N ALA A 198 113.73 21.66 2.33
CA ALA A 198 115.05 21.43 2.90
C ALA A 198 116.14 21.33 1.82
N GLU A 199 115.87 20.67 0.70
CA GLU A 199 116.76 20.62 -0.46
C GLU A 199 116.92 22.00 -1.12
N ALA A 200 115.83 22.75 -1.30
CA ALA A 200 115.89 24.11 -1.82
C ALA A 200 116.69 25.04 -0.90
N GLN A 201 116.54 24.92 0.42
CA GLN A 201 117.37 25.64 1.39
C GLN A 201 118.84 25.20 1.31
N ASN A 202 119.12 23.91 1.16
CA ASN A 202 120.48 23.40 1.00
C ASN A 202 121.14 23.94 -0.28
N LEU A 203 120.41 24.00 -1.40
CA LEU A 203 120.88 24.62 -2.63
C LEU A 203 121.13 26.12 -2.45
N LYS A 204 120.23 26.84 -1.77
CA LYS A 204 120.46 28.26 -1.42
C LYS A 204 121.70 28.43 -0.55
N LEU A 205 121.91 27.58 0.44
CA LEU A 205 123.12 27.60 1.27
C LEU A 205 124.38 27.27 0.48
N LYS A 206 124.33 26.33 -0.48
CA LYS A 206 125.44 26.04 -1.39
C LYS A 206 125.75 27.21 -2.30
N ALA A 207 124.73 27.83 -2.90
CA ALA A 207 124.87 29.03 -3.72
C ALA A 207 125.46 30.18 -2.91
N PHE A 208 124.94 30.44 -1.71
CA PHE A 208 125.47 31.45 -0.79
C PHE A 208 126.92 31.17 -0.37
N ARG A 209 127.28 29.90 -0.13
CA ARG A 209 128.68 29.51 0.13
C ARG A 209 129.57 29.72 -1.09
N ALA A 210 129.07 29.49 -2.30
CA ALA A 210 129.80 29.78 -3.53
C ALA A 210 129.99 31.30 -3.73
N GLU A 211 128.93 32.10 -3.53
CA GLU A 211 129.01 33.57 -3.55
C GLU A 211 129.98 34.10 -2.50
N LEU A 212 129.99 33.53 -1.28
CA LEU A 212 130.99 33.87 -0.26
C LEU A 212 132.39 33.44 -0.69
N GLY A 213 132.55 32.28 -1.32
CA GLY A 213 133.83 31.85 -1.88
C GLY A 213 134.35 32.83 -2.94
N ASP A 214 133.51 33.20 -3.89
CA ASP A 214 133.80 34.20 -4.92
C ASP A 214 134.06 35.57 -4.31
N SER A 215 133.32 35.97 -3.26
CA SER A 215 133.47 37.26 -2.58
C SER A 215 134.68 37.35 -1.65
N VAL A 216 135.19 36.23 -1.11
CA VAL A 216 136.37 36.21 -0.24
C VAL A 216 137.66 36.09 -1.07
N TRP A 217 137.61 35.50 -2.28
CA TRP A 217 138.78 35.34 -3.16
C TRP A 217 138.86 36.36 -4.31
N SER A 218 137.76 36.96 -4.74
CA SER A 218 137.81 38.20 -5.51
C SER A 218 137.99 39.36 -4.52
N GLY A 219 139.22 39.84 -4.35
CA GLY A 219 139.53 40.95 -3.46
C GLY A 219 138.83 42.25 -3.88
N SER A 220 137.56 42.40 -3.51
CA SER A 220 136.75 43.59 -3.74
C SER A 220 135.91 43.87 -2.50
N ARG A 221 136.54 44.58 -1.56
CA ARG A 221 135.86 45.24 -0.44
C ARG A 221 134.94 46.33 -1.00
N SER A 222 133.63 46.16 -0.85
CA SER A 222 132.70 47.28 -0.87
C SER A 222 131.48 47.02 0.04
N VAL A 223 131.20 48.04 0.85
CA VAL A 223 130.27 48.13 1.97
C VAL A 223 128.95 48.77 1.53
N ALA A 224 127.80 48.26 2.01
CA ALA A 224 126.54 48.97 2.34
C ALA A 224 125.53 47.94 2.90
N VAL A 225 125.14 47.92 4.18
CA VAL A 225 124.18 48.75 4.95
C VAL A 225 122.74 48.79 4.37
N GLY A 226 121.78 48.20 5.09
CA GLY A 226 120.33 48.37 4.89
C GLY A 226 119.45 47.39 5.70
N THR A 227 118.69 47.91 6.65
CA THR A 227 117.97 47.31 7.81
C THR A 227 116.51 46.81 7.52
N PRO A 228 115.80 46.18 8.49
CA PRO A 228 114.60 45.31 8.32
C PRO A 228 113.23 46.02 8.44
N PRO A 229 112.09 45.31 8.27
CA PRO A 229 111.09 45.15 9.37
C PRO A 229 110.31 43.79 9.32
N ALA A 230 110.01 43.12 10.44
CA ALA A 230 108.83 43.24 11.35
C ALA A 230 107.71 42.20 11.12
N ASN A 231 107.38 41.52 12.22
CA ASN A 231 106.24 40.62 12.51
C ASN A 231 104.89 41.37 12.40
N PRO A 232 103.76 40.70 12.12
CA PRO A 232 102.88 40.31 13.24
C PRO A 232 102.10 38.98 13.04
N GLN A 233 101.95 38.22 14.13
CA GLN A 233 100.71 37.49 14.44
C GLN A 233 99.65 38.50 14.94
N PRO A 234 98.32 38.25 14.77
CA PRO A 234 97.55 37.76 15.93
C PRO A 234 96.28 36.90 15.64
N VAL A 235 95.94 36.03 16.61
CA VAL A 235 94.62 35.85 17.31
C VAL A 235 93.41 35.32 16.49
N VAL A 236 92.98 34.06 16.70
CA VAL A 236 91.91 33.55 17.62
C VAL A 236 90.50 34.11 17.38
N ALA A 237 89.56 33.25 16.96
CA ALA A 237 88.15 33.19 17.41
C ALA A 237 87.48 31.93 16.84
N THR A 238 87.33 30.85 17.62
CA THR A 238 86.10 30.47 18.37
C THR A 238 84.79 30.36 17.58
N LYS A 239 84.37 29.10 17.50
CA LYS A 239 83.02 28.53 17.72
C LYS A 239 82.14 28.18 16.51
N PRO A 240 81.67 26.91 16.47
CA PRO A 240 80.57 26.46 15.63
C PRO A 240 79.25 26.88 16.27
N THR A 241 78.30 27.35 15.47
CA THR A 241 76.91 27.48 15.91
C THR A 241 76.23 26.13 15.76
N GLU A 242 75.89 25.57 16.93
CA GLU A 242 74.95 24.49 17.13
C GLU A 242 73.59 24.74 16.46
N VAL A 243 73.07 23.66 15.87
CA VAL A 243 71.79 23.02 16.21
C VAL A 243 70.65 23.95 16.69
N SER A 244 69.57 24.05 15.89
CA SER A 244 68.19 24.20 16.41
C SER A 244 67.21 24.02 15.24
N SER A 245 66.64 22.83 15.08
CA SER A 245 65.33 22.42 15.61
C SER A 245 64.15 22.71 14.67
N SER A 246 63.68 21.62 14.07
CA SER A 246 62.28 21.21 13.98
C SER A 246 61.18 22.25 14.26
N LYS A 247 60.37 22.56 13.24
CA LYS A 247 58.92 22.71 13.41
C LYS A 247 58.16 22.50 12.10
N GLN A 248 57.71 21.27 11.93
CA GLN A 248 56.54 20.96 11.11
C GLN A 248 55.33 21.72 11.65
N LYS A 249 54.61 22.43 10.78
CA LYS A 249 53.24 22.88 11.05
C LYS A 249 52.35 22.44 9.90
N LYS A 250 51.74 21.26 10.08
CA LYS A 250 50.49 20.85 9.43
C LYS A 250 49.47 21.96 9.66
N LYS A 251 48.94 22.56 8.59
CA LYS A 251 47.68 23.31 8.64
C LYS A 251 46.63 22.50 7.89
N ASN A 252 45.66 22.07 8.67
CA ASN A 252 44.50 21.30 8.31
C ASN A 252 43.50 22.25 7.62
N THR A 253 43.19 22.04 6.34
CA THR A 253 42.13 22.78 5.66
C THR A 253 40.90 21.90 5.64
N LYS A 254 39.95 22.27 6.50
CA LYS A 254 38.56 21.81 6.55
C LYS A 254 37.85 22.38 5.32
N ALA A 255 37.42 21.52 4.41
CA ALA A 255 36.48 21.86 3.34
C ALA A 255 35.20 21.06 3.58
N GLU A 256 34.18 21.82 3.93
CA GLU A 256 32.77 21.49 4.03
C GLU A 256 32.21 21.46 2.60
N ILE A 257 31.73 20.31 2.14
CA ILE A 257 31.02 20.18 0.86
C ILE A 257 29.64 19.62 1.15
N VAL A 258 28.68 20.48 0.83
CA VAL A 258 27.24 20.36 0.90
C VAL A 258 26.76 19.38 -0.18
N GLU A 259 25.94 18.42 0.27
CA GLU A 259 24.72 17.89 -0.33
C GLU A 259 24.58 17.91 -1.87
N SER A 260 24.52 16.70 -2.46
CA SER A 260 24.06 16.46 -3.83
C SER A 260 22.93 15.40 -3.83
N PRO A 261 21.71 15.72 -4.26
CA PRO A 261 20.74 14.71 -4.65
C PRO A 261 20.84 14.37 -6.15
N ALA A 262 20.55 13.11 -6.45
CA ALA A 262 20.73 12.42 -7.72
C ALA A 262 19.82 12.91 -8.87
N PRO A 263 20.25 12.77 -10.14
CA PRO A 263 19.37 12.93 -11.29
C PRO A 263 18.77 11.59 -11.75
N GLU A 264 17.44 11.51 -11.84
CA GLU A 264 16.73 10.50 -12.63
C GLU A 264 16.60 10.95 -14.09
N PRO A 265 16.83 10.08 -15.09
CA PRO A 265 16.61 10.40 -16.49
C PRO A 265 15.19 10.09 -16.98
N VAL A 266 14.67 11.03 -17.76
CA VAL A 266 13.39 11.01 -18.49
C VAL A 266 13.52 10.17 -19.78
N ILE A 267 12.46 9.41 -20.05
CA ILE A 267 12.17 8.59 -21.24
C ILE A 267 11.79 9.48 -22.44
N ALA A 268 12.23 9.18 -23.67
CA ALA A 268 11.42 9.37 -24.90
C ALA A 268 12.06 8.88 -26.22
N LYS A 269 11.21 8.24 -27.06
CA LYS A 269 11.20 8.06 -28.54
C LYS A 269 12.10 6.96 -29.16
N SER A 270 11.74 6.19 -30.20
CA SER A 270 10.52 5.96 -31.02
C SER A 270 10.84 4.98 -32.19
N ILE A 271 9.82 4.28 -32.76
CA ILE A 271 9.70 3.72 -34.16
C ILE A 271 10.45 2.37 -34.42
N GLU A 272 9.96 1.29 -35.09
CA GLU A 272 9.14 1.07 -36.33
C GLU A 272 8.58 -0.40 -36.38
N VAL A 273 7.25 -0.67 -36.53
CA VAL A 273 6.42 -1.09 -37.71
C VAL A 273 6.47 -2.57 -38.20
N LYS A 274 5.25 -3.11 -38.50
CA LYS A 274 4.80 -4.10 -39.53
C LYS A 274 4.17 -5.39 -38.92
N GLU A 275 2.95 -5.88 -39.16
CA GLU A 275 1.82 -5.65 -40.09
C GLU A 275 0.51 -6.29 -39.50
N SER A 276 -0.65 -5.87 -40.01
CA SER A 276 -2.11 -6.11 -39.70
C SER A 276 -2.66 -7.56 -39.63
N PRO A 277 -4.00 -7.84 -39.49
CA PRO A 277 -5.16 -7.11 -38.90
C PRO A 277 -6.01 -7.97 -37.91
N ASN A 278 -6.75 -7.36 -36.97
CA ASN A 278 -8.07 -7.89 -36.55
C ASN A 278 -8.86 -6.93 -35.68
N GLU A 279 -10.16 -6.85 -35.98
CA GLU A 279 -11.20 -6.09 -35.28
C GLU A 279 -11.22 -6.35 -33.78
N THR A 280 -11.07 -5.29 -32.99
CA THR A 280 -11.81 -5.10 -31.74
C THR A 280 -11.92 -3.60 -31.51
N SER A 281 -13.12 -3.04 -31.76
CA SER A 281 -13.45 -1.67 -31.39
C SER A 281 -13.20 -1.48 -29.89
N LYS A 282 -12.27 -0.58 -29.52
CA LYS A 282 -12.04 -0.18 -28.14
C LYS A 282 -13.38 0.22 -27.48
N PRO A 283 -13.69 -0.27 -26.27
CA PRO A 283 -14.89 0.15 -25.53
C PRO A 283 -14.86 1.63 -25.10
N SER A 284 -13.71 2.32 -25.23
CA SER A 284 -13.55 3.72 -24.78
C SER A 284 -14.48 4.70 -25.50
N GLY A 285 -14.70 4.54 -26.82
CA GLY A 285 -15.50 5.49 -27.59
C GLY A 285 -16.97 5.56 -27.16
N LYS A 286 -17.55 4.47 -26.66
CA LYS A 286 -18.93 4.46 -26.15
C LYS A 286 -19.05 5.18 -24.81
N ILE A 287 -18.04 5.05 -23.95
CA ILE A 287 -17.99 5.71 -22.65
C ILE A 287 -17.75 7.21 -22.85
N GLU A 288 -16.82 7.59 -23.74
CA GLU A 288 -16.54 8.98 -24.10
C GLU A 288 -17.80 9.69 -24.63
N GLN A 289 -18.54 9.03 -25.53
CA GLN A 289 -19.75 9.60 -26.10
C GLN A 289 -20.87 9.75 -25.08
N PHE A 290 -21.03 8.79 -24.16
CA PHE A 290 -21.98 8.89 -23.05
C PHE A 290 -21.64 10.06 -22.11
N VAL A 291 -20.36 10.25 -21.78
CA VAL A 291 -19.90 11.36 -20.95
C VAL A 291 -20.20 12.71 -21.63
N ILE A 292 -19.92 12.84 -22.93
CA ILE A 292 -20.23 14.06 -23.69
C ILE A 292 -21.73 14.34 -23.71
N ASP A 293 -22.55 13.32 -23.99
CA ASP A 293 -24.01 13.46 -24.03
C ASP A 293 -24.56 13.86 -22.66
N TYR A 294 -24.08 13.25 -21.58
CA TYR A 294 -24.48 13.60 -20.22
C TYR A 294 -24.08 15.03 -19.85
N VAL A 295 -22.84 15.44 -20.15
CA VAL A 295 -22.36 16.81 -19.92
C VAL A 295 -23.16 17.83 -20.75
N SER A 296 -23.60 17.46 -21.96
CA SER A 296 -24.43 18.33 -22.81
C SER A 296 -25.88 18.48 -22.30
N GLN A 297 -26.39 17.51 -21.56
CA GLN A 297 -27.73 17.54 -20.97
C GLN A 297 -27.79 18.32 -19.65
N LEU A 298 -26.64 18.55 -19.01
CA LEU A 298 -26.55 19.46 -17.87
C LEU A 298 -26.89 20.88 -18.35
N SER A 299 -28.03 21.40 -17.85
CA SER A 299 -28.60 22.70 -18.25
C SER A 299 -27.70 23.91 -17.98
N THR A 300 -26.65 23.73 -17.18
CA THR A 300 -25.53 24.65 -17.04
C THR A 300 -24.47 24.18 -18.03
N ASN A 301 -23.98 25.04 -18.94
CA ASN A 301 -22.86 24.76 -19.85
C ASN A 301 -21.56 24.46 -19.07
N SER A 302 -21.56 23.34 -18.36
CA SER A 302 -20.53 22.94 -17.44
C SER A 302 -19.41 22.36 -18.27
N SER A 303 -18.25 23.01 -18.23
CA SER A 303 -17.03 22.40 -18.75
C SER A 303 -16.84 21.04 -18.07
N LEU A 304 -16.24 20.10 -18.80
CA LEU A 304 -15.96 18.74 -18.31
C LEU A 304 -15.18 18.77 -16.97
N LEU A 305 -14.35 19.79 -16.78
CA LEU A 305 -13.61 20.05 -15.54
C LEU A 305 -14.50 20.50 -14.37
N ALA A 306 -15.60 21.22 -14.65
CA ALA A 306 -16.58 21.58 -13.63
C ALA A 306 -17.37 20.36 -13.16
N VAL A 307 -17.69 19.43 -14.07
CA VAL A 307 -18.35 18.17 -13.74
C VAL A 307 -17.44 17.27 -12.89
N VAL A 308 -16.14 17.19 -13.19
CA VAL A 308 -15.18 16.44 -12.36
C VAL A 308 -15.05 17.02 -10.94
N ASN A 309 -15.15 18.34 -10.79
CA ASN A 309 -15.05 19.01 -9.49
C ASN A 309 -16.32 18.88 -8.64
N ASP A 310 -17.48 18.64 -9.24
CA ASP A 310 -18.73 18.45 -8.51
C ASP A 310 -18.99 16.95 -8.25
N ARG A 311 -18.69 16.56 -7.01
CA ARG A 311 -18.81 15.19 -6.52
C ARG A 311 -20.19 14.57 -6.75
N ASP A 312 -21.26 15.35 -6.64
CA ASP A 312 -22.62 14.83 -6.75
C ASP A 312 -22.96 14.54 -8.22
N THR A 313 -22.48 15.38 -9.14
CA THR A 313 -22.64 15.14 -10.58
C THR A 313 -21.81 13.96 -11.08
N VAL A 314 -20.58 13.78 -10.57
CA VAL A 314 -19.76 12.59 -10.87
C VAL A 314 -20.47 11.33 -10.37
N ARG A 315 -21.04 11.36 -9.16
CA ARG A 315 -21.74 10.21 -8.60
C ARG A 315 -22.95 9.81 -9.45
N ASP A 316 -23.74 10.79 -9.89
CA ASP A 316 -24.91 10.53 -10.76
C ASP A 316 -24.48 10.01 -12.14
N LEU A 317 -23.44 10.61 -12.74
CA LEU A 317 -22.84 10.15 -14.00
C LEU A 317 -22.36 8.69 -13.90
N LEU A 318 -21.69 8.33 -12.81
CA LEU A 318 -21.22 6.96 -12.59
C LEU A 318 -22.37 5.97 -12.37
N ALA A 319 -23.42 6.36 -11.66
CA ALA A 319 -24.58 5.51 -11.44
C ALA A 319 -25.39 5.29 -12.73
N GLN A 320 -25.63 6.35 -13.50
CA GLN A 320 -26.33 6.28 -14.78
C GLN A 320 -25.50 5.56 -15.83
N GLY A 321 -24.20 5.85 -15.90
CA GLY A 321 -23.27 5.21 -16.83
C GLY A 321 -23.13 3.71 -16.58
N ALA A 322 -23.02 3.30 -15.31
CA ALA A 322 -22.95 1.87 -14.97
C ALA A 322 -24.24 1.12 -15.35
N ASN A 323 -25.41 1.74 -15.14
CA ASN A 323 -26.69 1.13 -15.49
C ASN A 323 -26.96 1.07 -17.00
N THR A 324 -26.56 2.11 -17.74
CA THR A 324 -26.83 2.22 -19.19
C THR A 324 -25.82 1.46 -20.04
N LEU A 325 -24.53 1.57 -19.71
CA LEU A 325 -23.44 0.94 -20.48
C LEU A 325 -23.12 -0.47 -20.00
N LYS A 326 -23.57 -0.87 -18.79
CA LYS A 326 -23.19 -2.12 -18.12
C LYS A 326 -21.66 -2.27 -17.98
N VAL A 327 -20.98 -1.14 -17.74
CA VAL A 327 -19.53 -1.05 -17.55
C VAL A 327 -19.25 -0.71 -16.09
N ASP A 328 -18.10 -1.14 -15.57
CA ASP A 328 -17.68 -0.83 -14.22
C ASP A 328 -17.56 0.70 -14.01
N PRO A 329 -18.06 1.26 -12.90
CA PRO A 329 -17.96 2.68 -12.61
C PRO A 329 -16.53 3.22 -12.65
N SER A 330 -15.55 2.39 -12.31
CA SER A 330 -14.12 2.75 -12.34
C SER A 330 -13.64 3.10 -13.74
N ASP A 331 -14.11 2.40 -14.77
CA ASP A 331 -13.71 2.65 -16.16
C ASP A 331 -14.31 3.96 -16.68
N ILE A 332 -15.53 4.26 -16.25
CA ILE A 332 -16.21 5.52 -16.56
C ILE A 332 -15.50 6.69 -15.88
N LEU A 333 -15.08 6.53 -14.62
CA LEU A 333 -14.31 7.54 -13.88
C LEU A 333 -12.95 7.79 -14.52
N ASN A 334 -12.22 6.74 -14.89
CA ASN A 334 -10.92 6.85 -15.54
C ASN A 334 -11.03 7.55 -16.90
N THR A 335 -12.08 7.24 -17.67
CA THR A 335 -12.35 7.89 -18.96
C THR A 335 -12.71 9.37 -18.77
N LEU A 336 -13.54 9.70 -17.76
CA LEU A 336 -13.88 11.08 -17.41
C LEU A 336 -12.63 11.89 -17.02
N LEU A 337 -11.74 11.34 -16.19
CA LEU A 337 -10.48 11.98 -15.81
C LEU A 337 -9.56 12.19 -17.02
N GLN A 338 -9.43 11.18 -17.88
CA GLN A 338 -8.63 11.27 -19.10
C GLN A 338 -9.16 12.34 -20.07
N MET A 339 -10.48 12.46 -20.21
CA MET A 339 -11.12 13.50 -21.01
C MET A 339 -10.91 14.90 -20.39
N ALA A 340 -10.94 15.02 -19.06
CA ALA A 340 -10.71 16.28 -18.37
C ALA A 340 -9.28 16.76 -18.52
N GLU A 341 -8.30 15.86 -18.38
CA GLU A 341 -6.88 16.15 -18.60
C GLU A 341 -6.63 16.62 -20.03
N ASN A 342 -7.18 15.90 -21.03
CA ASN A 342 -7.03 16.27 -22.44
C ASN A 342 -7.75 17.59 -22.81
N SER A 343 -8.79 17.98 -22.08
CA SER A 343 -9.51 19.25 -22.31
C SER A 343 -8.84 20.48 -21.68
N SER A 344 -7.81 20.27 -20.85
CA SER A 344 -7.09 21.33 -20.12
C SER A 344 -5.77 21.77 -20.78
N SER A 345 -5.40 21.13 -21.89
CA SER A 345 -4.27 21.50 -22.76
C SER A 345 -4.75 22.31 -23.95
#